data_AF-A0A1G3MEI7-F1
#
_entry.id   AF-A0A1G3MEI7-F1
#
_cell.length_a   1.000
_cell.length_b   1.000
_cell.length_c   1.000
_cell.angle_alpha   90.00
_cell.angle_beta   90.00
_cell.angle_gamma   90.00
#
_symmetry.space_group_name_H-M   'P 1'
#
loop_
_entity.id
_entity.type
_entity.pdbx_description
1 polymer ?
#
loop_
_entity_poly.entity_id
_entity_poly.type
_entity_poly.pdbx_seq_one_letter_code
_entity_poly.pdbx_strand_id
1 'polypeptide(L)'
;MKKSFFLESLYWLAGRMAVFCFVLSALALVLYLLGNFQEFLDATQILLLTLLRLTLLAGILSALTYAAVSFALGRPRAGRLVLCFLSIAYSGALLLVTGFLSAWFQLPN
;
A
#
# COMPACT_ATOMS: atom_id res chain seq x y z
N MET A 1 27.07 -17.51 5.02
CA MET A 1 27.19 -16.23 4.29
C MET A 1 25.99 -15.88 3.39
N LYS A 2 25.39 -16.79 2.61
CA LYS A 2 24.27 -16.44 1.68
C LYS A 2 22.98 -15.91 2.34
N LYS A 3 22.61 -16.37 3.55
CA LYS A 3 21.37 -15.97 4.22
C LYS A 3 21.35 -14.48 4.65
N SER A 4 22.47 -13.90 5.07
CA SER A 4 22.48 -12.50 5.51
C SER A 4 22.36 -11.54 4.33
N PHE A 5 23.01 -11.83 3.19
CA PHE A 5 22.92 -11.00 1.99
C PHE A 5 21.48 -10.92 1.44
N PHE A 6 20.75 -12.04 1.46
CA PHE A 6 19.37 -12.07 1.03
C PHE A 6 18.46 -11.25 1.95
N LEU A 7 18.56 -11.42 3.27
CA LEU A 7 17.78 -10.65 4.24
C LEU A 7 18.09 -9.15 4.17
N GLU A 8 19.35 -8.78 3.96
CA GLU A 8 19.75 -7.37 3.87
C GLU A 8 19.24 -6.72 2.58
N SER A 9 19.27 -7.44 1.46
CA SER A 9 18.66 -6.99 0.21
C SER A 9 17.15 -6.83 0.35
N LEU A 10 16.48 -7.80 1.00
CA LEU A 10 15.04 -7.77 1.23
C LEU A 10 14.64 -6.63 2.18
N TYR A 11 15.44 -6.34 3.21
CA TYR A 11 15.25 -5.20 4.11
C TYR A 11 15.23 -3.87 3.36
N TRP A 12 16.22 -3.64 2.48
CA TRP A 12 16.31 -2.42 1.67
C TRP A 12 15.18 -2.33 0.65
N LEU A 13 14.87 -3.44 -0.03
CA LEU A 13 13.81 -3.49 -1.03
C LEU A 13 12.44 -3.26 -0.40
N ALA A 14 12.10 -3.97 0.67
CA ALA A 14 10.81 -3.87 1.33
C ALA A 14 10.57 -2.46 1.90
N GLY A 15 11.60 -1.84 2.49
CA GLY A 15 11.49 -0.48 2.99
C GLY A 15 11.22 0.55 1.89
N ARG A 16 11.89 0.44 0.74
CA ARG A 16 11.66 1.33 -0.42
C ARG A 16 10.30 1.07 -1.07
N MET A 17 9.94 -0.21 -1.22
CA MET A 17 8.67 -0.61 -1.82
C MET A 17 7.49 -0.13 -0.99
N ALA A 18 7.55 -0.23 0.35
CA ALA A 18 6.51 0.28 1.24
C ALA A 18 6.26 1.79 1.04
N VAL A 19 7.33 2.60 0.96
CA VAL A 19 7.21 4.04 0.70
C VAL A 19 6.65 4.31 -0.69
N PHE A 20 7.13 3.59 -1.71
CA PHE A 20 6.66 3.76 -3.08
C PHE A 20 5.18 3.42 -3.24
N CYS A 21 4.72 2.32 -2.65
CA CYS A 21 3.31 1.93 -2.61
C CYS A 21 2.46 2.95 -1.85
N PHE A 22 2.95 3.51 -0.74
CA PHE A 22 2.25 4.56 -0.01
C PHE A 22 2.05 5.82 -0.88
N VAL A 23 3.11 6.29 -1.55
CA VAL A 23 3.03 7.47 -2.42
C VAL A 23 2.12 7.21 -3.62
N LEU A 24 2.23 6.05 -4.27
CA LEU A 24 1.37 5.70 -5.40
C LEU A 24 -0.10 5.57 -5.00
N SER A 25 -0.40 4.96 -3.86
CA SER A 25 -1.78 4.85 -3.38
C SER A 25 -2.37 6.23 -3.02
N ALA A 26 -1.60 7.12 -2.41
CA ALA A 26 -2.03 8.50 -2.18
C ALA A 26 -2.30 9.24 -3.50
N LEU A 27 -1.42 9.10 -4.49
CA LEU A 27 -1.60 9.70 -5.82
C LEU A 27 -2.85 9.14 -6.52
N ALA A 28 -3.03 7.82 -6.50
CA ALA A 28 -4.18 7.15 -7.10
C ALA A 28 -5.50 7.60 -6.43
N LEU A 29 -5.51 7.77 -5.11
CA LEU A 29 -6.66 8.29 -4.37
C LEU A 29 -6.99 9.73 -4.78
N VAL A 30 -5.98 10.61 -4.87
CA VAL A 30 -6.18 12.00 -5.30
C VAL A 30 -6.72 12.06 -6.74
N LEU A 31 -6.16 11.27 -7.65
CA LEU A 31 -6.63 11.20 -9.04
C LEU A 31 -8.05 10.62 -9.14
N TYR A 32 -8.38 9.63 -8.32
CA TYR A 32 -9.74 9.07 -8.25
C TYR A 32 -10.75 10.13 -7.82
N LEU A 33 -10.46 10.84 -6.71
CA LEU A 33 -11.31 11.92 -6.21
C LEU A 33 -11.44 13.07 -7.21
N LEU A 34 -10.32 13.54 -7.78
CA LEU A 34 -10.32 14.62 -8.77
C LEU A 34 -11.08 14.23 -10.03
N GLY A 35 -10.86 13.02 -10.53
CA GLY A 35 -11.58 12.50 -11.69
C GLY A 35 -13.07 12.37 -11.44
N ASN A 36 -13.49 12.13 -10.19
CA ASN A 36 -14.91 12.08 -9.84
C ASN A 36 -15.55 13.48 -9.96
N PHE A 37 -14.86 14.53 -9.49
CA PHE A 37 -15.29 15.93 -9.67
C PHE A 37 -15.29 16.40 -11.13
N GLN A 38 -14.47 15.79 -11.99
CA GLN A 38 -14.35 16.13 -13.40
C GLN A 38 -15.18 15.22 -14.32
N GLU A 39 -16.05 14.37 -13.76
CA GLU A 39 -16.89 13.42 -14.51
C GLU A 39 -16.07 12.56 -15.51
N PHE A 40 -14.91 12.05 -15.06
CA PHE A 40 -14.12 11.10 -15.85
C PHE A 40 -14.95 9.88 -16.25
N LEU A 41 -14.60 9.29 -17.40
CA LEU A 41 -15.22 8.04 -17.85
C LEU A 41 -15.14 6.96 -16.77
N ASP A 42 -16.23 6.19 -16.63
CA ASP A 42 -16.35 5.09 -15.66
C ASP A 42 -15.19 4.10 -15.75
N ALA A 43 -14.72 3.80 -16.97
CA ALA A 43 -13.58 2.90 -17.19
C ALA A 43 -12.28 3.42 -16.53
N THR A 44 -12.03 4.72 -16.57
CA THR A 44 -10.86 5.35 -15.94
C THR A 44 -11.00 5.34 -14.42
N GLN A 45 -12.21 5.56 -13.90
CA GLN A 45 -12.51 5.50 -12.47
C GLN A 45 -12.28 4.09 -11.91
N ILE A 46 -12.75 3.06 -12.63
CA ILE A 46 -12.52 1.65 -12.25
C ILE A 46 -11.02 1.34 -12.29
N LEU A 47 -10.30 1.76 -13.34
CA LEU A 47 -8.86 1.56 -13.44
C LEU A 47 -8.11 2.17 -12.24
N LEU A 48 -8.43 3.41 -11.89
CA LEU A 48 -7.84 4.12 -10.74
C LEU A 48 -8.16 3.41 -9.42
N LEU A 49 -9.39 2.92 -9.25
CA LEU A 49 -9.79 2.16 -8.08
C LEU A 49 -9.05 0.82 -7.97
N THR A 50 -8.89 0.09 -9.08
CA THR A 50 -8.12 -1.16 -9.11
C THR A 50 -6.64 -0.91 -8.81
N LEU A 51 -6.04 0.12 -9.40
CA LEU A 51 -4.66 0.51 -9.12
C LEU A 51 -4.47 0.92 -7.65
N LEU A 52 -5.43 1.67 -7.09
CA LEU A 52 -5.44 2.01 -5.68
C LEU A 52 -5.45 0.73 -4.83
N ARG A 53 -6.39 -0.19 -5.06
CA ARG A 53 -6.45 -1.47 -4.31
C ARG A 53 -5.16 -2.27 -4.39
N LEU A 54 -4.59 -2.42 -5.58
CA LEU A 54 -3.34 -3.16 -5.80
C LEU A 54 -2.17 -2.50 -5.05
N THR A 55 -2.04 -1.18 -5.12
CA THR A 55 -0.97 -0.45 -4.43
C THR A 55 -1.13 -0.48 -2.91
N LEU A 56 -2.36 -0.44 -2.39
CA LEU A 56 -2.64 -0.60 -0.96
C LEU A 56 -2.25 -2.00 -0.47
N LEU A 57 -2.62 -3.06 -1.18
CA LEU A 57 -2.24 -4.45 -0.86
C LEU A 57 -0.72 -4.66 -0.92
N ALA A 58 -0.08 -4.20 -1.99
CA ALA A 58 1.37 -4.26 -2.14
C ALA A 58 2.09 -3.49 -1.02
N GLY A 59 1.54 -2.35 -0.59
CA GLY A 59 2.02 -1.57 0.54
C GLY A 59 1.95 -2.33 1.85
N ILE A 60 0.83 -3.00 2.15
CA ILE A 60 0.68 -3.84 3.36
C ILE A 60 1.70 -4.98 3.35
N LEU A 61 1.81 -5.72 2.25
CA LEU A 61 2.78 -6.82 2.14
C LEU A 61 4.21 -6.33 2.32
N SER A 62 4.57 -5.19 1.71
CA SER A 62 5.91 -4.60 1.82
C SER A 62 6.21 -4.13 3.24
N ALA A 63 5.25 -3.49 3.91
CA ALA A 63 5.39 -3.04 5.30
C ALA A 63 5.54 -4.21 6.29
N LEU A 64 4.74 -5.27 6.12
CA LEU A 64 4.86 -6.51 6.90
C LEU A 64 6.20 -7.20 6.67
N THR A 65 6.64 -7.28 5.41
CA THR A 65 7.95 -7.86 5.05
C THR A 65 9.08 -7.06 5.69
N TYR A 66 9.02 -5.73 5.64
CA TYR A 66 10.02 -4.86 6.27
C TYR A 66 10.05 -5.08 7.79
N ALA A 67 8.90 -5.13 8.45
CA ALA A 67 8.81 -5.38 9.88
C ALA A 67 9.45 -6.74 10.24
N ALA A 68 9.01 -7.82 9.58
CA ALA A 68 9.53 -9.17 9.82
C ALA A 68 11.05 -9.26 9.64
N VAL A 69 11.57 -8.70 8.54
CA VAL A 69 13.01 -8.72 8.25
C VAL A 69 13.79 -7.84 9.24
N SER A 70 13.24 -6.71 9.70
CA SER A 70 13.89 -5.85 10.70
C SER A 70 14.09 -6.55 12.04
N PHE A 71 13.11 -7.38 12.45
CA PHE A 71 13.22 -8.21 13.65
C PHE A 71 14.20 -9.36 13.43
N ALA A 72 14.16 -10.02 12.27
CA ALA A 72 15.09 -11.10 11.93
C ALA A 72 16.56 -10.66 11.88
N LEU A 73 16.83 -9.42 11.47
CA LEU A 73 18.17 -8.83 11.45
C LEU A 73 18.58 -8.20 12.80
N GLY A 74 17.70 -8.17 13.81
CA GLY A 74 17.98 -7.56 15.10
C GLY A 74 18.20 -6.03 15.04
N ARG A 75 17.66 -5.35 14.01
CA ARG A 75 17.82 -3.90 13.80
C ARG A 75 16.46 -3.18 13.70
N PRO A 76 15.56 -3.32 14.70
CA PRO A 76 14.27 -2.64 14.66
C PRO A 76 14.48 -1.12 14.78
N ARG A 77 14.19 -0.39 13.71
CA ARG A 77 14.17 1.09 13.74
C ARG A 77 12.77 1.54 14.12
N ALA A 78 12.55 1.84 15.40
CA ALA A 78 11.24 2.18 15.96
C ALA A 78 10.45 3.18 15.11
N GLY A 79 11.06 4.31 14.71
CA GLY A 79 10.38 5.30 13.87
C GLY A 79 9.91 4.75 12.52
N ARG A 80 10.69 3.89 11.86
CA ARG A 80 10.28 3.26 10.59
C ARG A 80 9.21 2.20 10.79
N LEU A 81 9.23 1.49 11.91
CA LEU A 81 8.19 0.53 12.26
C LEU A 81 6.86 1.24 12.52
N VAL A 82 6.87 2.35 13.26
CA VAL A 82 5.67 3.19 13.47
C VAL A 82 5.10 3.65 12.12
N LEU A 83 5.95 4.12 11.20
CA LEU A 83 5.50 4.51 9.86
C LEU A 83 4.94 3.32 9.06
N CYS A 84 5.52 2.12 9.19
CA CYS A 84 4.96 0.91 8.57
C CYS A 84 3.59 0.55 9.14
N PHE A 85 3.42 0.62 10.46
CA PHE A 85 2.12 0.36 11.10
C PHE A 85 1.08 1.41 10.70
N LEU A 86 1.45 2.70 10.65
CA LEU A 86 0.57 3.76 10.16
C LEU A 86 0.19 3.53 8.70
N SER A 87 1.14 3.12 7.85
CA SER A 87 0.86 2.76 6.45
C SER A 87 -0.08 1.56 6.34
N ILE A 88 0.08 0.55 7.18
CA ILE A 88 -0.83 -0.61 7.21
C ILE A 88 -2.23 -0.19 7.66
N ALA A 89 -2.33 0.63 8.71
CA ALA A 89 -3.60 1.14 9.21
C ALA A 89 -4.33 1.98 8.15
N TYR A 90 -3.61 2.91 7.49
CA TYR A 90 -4.10 3.68 6.36
C TYR A 90 -4.60 2.78 5.22
N SER A 91 -3.77 1.81 4.80
CA SER A 91 -4.14 0.92 3.71
C SER A 91 -5.31 0.00 4.03
N GLY A 92 -5.37 -0.53 5.27
CA GLY A 92 -6.47 -1.34 5.75
C GLY A 92 -7.78 -0.54 5.80
N ALA A 93 -7.73 0.68 6.35
CA ALA A 93 -8.89 1.56 6.40
C ALA A 93 -9.42 1.90 5.00
N LEU A 94 -8.54 2.25 4.05
CA LEU A 94 -8.95 2.55 2.68
C LEU A 94 -9.48 1.31 1.93
N LEU A 95 -8.90 0.13 2.13
CA LEU A 95 -9.46 -1.10 1.55
C LEU A 95 -10.85 -1.42 2.11
N LEU A 96 -11.08 -1.19 3.40
CA LEU A 96 -12.41 -1.35 4.00
C LEU A 96 -13.42 -0.34 3.43
N VAL A 97 -13.04 0.94 3.35
CA VAL A 97 -13.91 1.99 2.80
C VAL A 97 -14.21 1.71 1.34
N THR A 98 -13.20 1.44 0.51
CA THR A 98 -13.41 1.13 -0.92
C THR A 98 -14.13 -0.20 -1.14
N GLY A 99 -13.96 -1.18 -0.26
CA GLY A 99 -14.71 -2.43 -0.30
C GLY A 99 -16.18 -2.23 0.05
N PHE A 100 -16.46 -1.46 1.11
CA PHE A 100 -17.83 -1.10 1.49
C PHE A 100 -18.52 -0.31 0.39
N LEU A 101 -17.85 0.69 -0.19
CA LEU A 101 -18.39 1.48 -1.30
C LEU A 101 -18.67 0.61 -2.53
N SER A 102 -17.76 -0.29 -2.93
CA SER A 102 -18.04 -1.18 -4.07
C SER A 102 -19.18 -2.15 -3.81
N ALA A 103 -19.30 -2.70 -2.60
CA ALA A 103 -20.42 -3.56 -2.24
C ALA A 103 -21.75 -2.79 -2.26
N TRP A 104 -21.74 -1.54 -1.80
CA TRP A 104 -22.91 -0.66 -1.80
C TRP A 104 -23.33 -0.24 -3.22
N PHE A 105 -22.37 0.08 -4.08
CA PHE A 105 -22.61 0.54 -5.46
C PHE A 105 -22.65 -0.59 -6.51
N GLN A 106 -22.53 -1.86 -6.10
CA GLN A 106 -22.48 -3.03 -7.01
C GLN A 106 -21.41 -2.93 -8.12
N LEU A 107 -20.30 -2.25 -7.83
CA LEU A 107 -19.19 -2.16 -8.79
C LEU A 107 -18.51 -3.53 -8.90
N PRO A 108 -18.10 -3.96 -10.12
CA PRO A 108 -17.39 -5.23 -10.28
C PRO A 108 -16.09 -5.21 -9.46
N ASN A 109 -15.89 -6.28 -8.68
CA ASN A 109 -14.74 -6.46 -7.77
C ASN A 109 -13.43 -6.70 -8.51
#